data_AF-K1WHI3-F1
#
_entry.id   AF-K1WHI3-F1
#
_cell.length_a   1.000
_cell.length_b   1.000
_cell.length_c   1.000
_cell.angle_alpha   90.00
_cell.angle_beta   90.00
_cell.angle_gamma   90.00
#
_symmetry.space_group_name_H-M   'P 1'
#
loop_
_entity.id
_entity.type
_entity.pdbx_description
1 polymer ?
#
loop_
_entity_poly.entity_id
_entity_poly.type
_entity_poly.pdbx_seq_one_letter_code
_entity_poly.pdbx_strand_id
1 'polypeptide(L)'
;MSGSASPDKMEGINIGSNPTPPPLPPDEPKYGGFTRFEIELEFIQSLASPLYLNHLASQKYLENPDFIAYLSYLQYWANPPYSKYINYPGPTLKNLELLQQEQFRKDILSPETVARLFEEGARSALARPGN
;
A
#
# COMPACT_ATOMS: atom_id res chain seq x y z
N MET A 1 40.26 7.24 23.35
CA MET A 1 39.77 8.47 22.67
C MET A 1 40.49 8.49 21.33
N SER A 2 39.89 8.36 20.15
CA SER A 2 38.49 8.27 19.74
C SER A 2 38.49 7.47 18.43
N GLY A 3 37.52 6.56 18.26
CA GLY A 3 37.33 5.84 17.01
C GLY A 3 36.76 6.77 15.94
N SER A 4 37.39 6.80 14.77
CA SER A 4 36.82 7.38 13.56
C SER A 4 35.95 6.32 12.88
N ALA A 5 34.63 6.43 13.00
CA ALA A 5 33.71 5.68 12.16
C ALA A 5 33.49 6.45 10.85
N SER A 6 33.93 5.88 9.74
CA SER A 6 33.58 6.34 8.39
C SER A 6 32.09 6.10 8.10
N PRO A 7 31.38 7.05 7.49
CA PRO A 7 30.03 6.84 7.00
C PRO A 7 30.11 6.44 5.53
N ASP A 8 29.88 5.17 5.21
CA ASP A 8 29.33 4.76 3.90
C ASP A 8 29.17 3.25 3.86
N LYS A 9 27.90 2.83 3.86
CA LYS A 9 27.34 1.63 3.22
C LYS A 9 25.88 1.49 3.67
N MET A 10 24.98 2.25 3.03
CA MET A 10 23.62 1.75 2.87
C MET A 10 23.57 1.12 1.48
N GLU A 11 23.73 -0.20 1.49
CA GLU A 11 23.73 -1.06 0.33
C GLU A 11 22.38 -0.97 -0.40
N GLY A 12 22.45 -1.05 -1.73
CA GLY A 12 21.30 -0.97 -2.61
C GLY A 12 20.21 -1.96 -2.24
N ILE A 13 18.98 -1.46 -2.21
CA ILE A 13 17.78 -2.24 -1.95
C ILE A 13 17.63 -3.23 -3.11
N ASN A 14 17.93 -4.50 -2.86
CA ASN A 14 17.76 -5.60 -3.81
C ASN A 14 16.25 -5.82 -4.04
N ILE A 15 15.70 -5.24 -5.11
CA ILE A 15 14.30 -5.40 -5.53
C ILE A 15 14.16 -6.79 -6.17
N GLY A 16 14.10 -7.83 -5.34
CA GLY A 16 13.94 -9.22 -5.78
C GLY A 16 13.29 -10.16 -4.77
N SER A 17 12.91 -9.66 -3.60
CA SER A 17 12.30 -10.44 -2.51
C SER A 17 11.17 -9.64 -1.88
N ASN A 18 9.98 -10.26 -1.75
CA ASN A 18 8.83 -9.67 -1.07
C ASN A 18 9.27 -9.03 0.27
N PRO A 19 8.98 -7.74 0.51
CA PRO A 19 9.38 -7.10 1.75
C PRO A 19 8.70 -7.81 2.91
N THR A 20 9.48 -8.33 3.86
CA THR A 20 8.93 -8.83 5.13
C THR A 20 8.89 -7.64 6.08
N PRO A 21 7.75 -7.34 6.74
CA PRO A 21 7.70 -6.23 7.68
C PRO A 21 8.72 -6.47 8.80
N PRO A 22 9.48 -5.44 9.20
CA PRO A 22 10.46 -5.59 10.27
C PRO A 22 9.75 -6.06 11.55
N PRO A 23 10.38 -6.93 12.36
CA PRO A 23 9.81 -7.39 13.62
C PRO A 23 9.41 -6.20 14.50
N LEU A 24 8.19 -6.24 15.05
CA LEU A 24 7.72 -5.19 15.94
C LEU A 24 8.54 -5.23 17.25
N PRO A 25 9.05 -4.08 17.73
CA PRO A 25 9.72 -4.02 19.04
C PRO A 25 8.70 -4.29 20.18
N PRO A 26 9.14 -4.82 21.33
CA PRO A 26 8.26 -5.12 22.47
C PRO A 26 7.52 -3.88 23.01
N ASP A 27 8.17 -2.72 22.97
CA ASP A 27 7.66 -1.44 23.46
C ASP A 27 7.31 -0.51 22.28
N GLU A 28 6.50 -1.00 21.34
CA GLU A 28 6.04 -0.20 20.21
C GLU A 28 5.21 1.01 20.70
N PRO A 29 5.56 2.25 20.30
CA PRO A 29 4.76 3.41 20.61
C PRO A 29 3.41 3.31 19.90
N LYS A 30 2.32 3.44 20.65
CA LYS A 30 0.97 3.51 20.10
C LYS A 30 0.67 4.92 19.62
N TYR A 31 0.16 5.04 18.39
CA TYR A 31 -0.25 6.32 17.82
C TYR A 31 -1.77 6.44 17.97
N GLY A 32 -2.22 7.37 18.83
CA GLY A 32 -3.65 7.51 19.11
C GLY A 32 -4.30 6.26 19.73
N GLY A 33 -3.50 5.37 20.34
CA GLY A 33 -3.97 4.10 20.90
C GLY A 33 -3.83 2.89 19.97
N PHE A 34 -3.45 3.10 18.70
CA PHE A 34 -3.31 2.04 17.71
C PHE A 34 -1.84 1.66 17.46
N THR A 35 -1.62 0.37 17.20
CA THR A 35 -0.34 -0.17 16.73
C THR A 35 -0.10 0.21 15.27
N ARG A 36 1.15 0.16 14.81
CA ARG A 36 1.47 0.32 13.39
C ARG A 36 0.70 -0.66 12.52
N PHE A 37 0.55 -1.91 12.98
CA PHE A 37 -0.19 -2.93 12.24
C PHE A 37 -1.64 -2.51 11.98
N GLU A 38 -2.35 -2.01 13.00
CA GLU A 38 -3.74 -1.55 12.86
C GLU A 38 -3.84 -0.36 11.91
N ILE A 39 -2.89 0.59 12.01
CA ILE A 39 -2.84 1.77 11.16
C ILE A 39 -2.57 1.38 9.70
N GLU A 40 -1.60 0.49 9.46
CA GLU A 40 -1.28 -0.03 8.13
C GLU A 40 -2.44 -0.82 7.54
N LEU A 41 -3.17 -1.59 8.38
CA LEU A 41 -4.34 -2.36 7.97
C LEU A 41 -5.52 -1.46 7.58
N GLU A 42 -5.80 -0.40 8.33
CA GLU A 42 -6.83 0.57 7.96
C GLU A 42 -6.43 1.32 6.69
N PHE A 43 -5.17 1.74 6.60
CA PHE A 43 -4.64 2.44 5.44
C PHE A 43 -4.74 1.58 4.17
N ILE A 44 -4.27 0.33 4.18
CA ILE A 44 -4.33 -0.51 2.99
C ILE A 44 -5.77 -0.76 2.55
N GLN A 45 -6.70 -0.99 3.47
CA GLN A 45 -8.11 -1.18 3.15
C GLN A 45 -8.76 0.06 2.53
N SER A 46 -8.29 1.27 2.89
CA SER A 46 -8.77 2.50 2.26
C SER A 46 -8.40 2.57 0.76
N LEU A 47 -7.35 1.88 0.32
CA LEU A 47 -6.95 1.80 -1.09
C LEU A 47 -7.97 1.05 -1.97
N ALA A 48 -8.93 0.34 -1.38
CA ALA A 48 -10.05 -0.24 -2.12
C ALA A 48 -10.96 0.85 -2.75
N SER A 49 -10.96 2.07 -2.21
CA SER A 49 -11.81 3.17 -2.67
C SER A 49 -11.16 3.95 -3.83
N PRO A 50 -11.75 3.95 -5.04
CA PRO A 50 -11.22 4.73 -6.18
C PRO A 50 -11.13 6.24 -5.90
N LEU A 51 -12.08 6.77 -5.11
CA LEU A 51 -12.06 8.19 -4.70
C LEU A 51 -10.89 8.51 -3.78
N TYR A 52 -10.50 7.57 -2.92
CA TYR A 52 -9.34 7.77 -2.06
C TYR A 52 -8.04 7.77 -2.88
N LEU A 53 -7.92 6.90 -3.88
CA LEU A 53 -6.77 6.92 -4.80
C LEU A 53 -6.68 8.24 -5.58
N ASN A 54 -7.82 8.73 -6.08
CA ASN A 54 -7.90 10.03 -6.74
C ASN A 54 -7.51 11.17 -5.78
N HIS A 55 -7.97 11.11 -4.53
CA HIS A 55 -7.57 12.07 -3.50
C HIS A 55 -6.05 12.06 -3.30
N LEU A 56 -5.43 10.89 -3.10
CA LEU A 56 -3.97 10.76 -2.96
C LEU A 56 -3.21 11.36 -4.15
N ALA A 57 -3.73 11.14 -5.37
CA ALA A 57 -3.16 11.72 -6.59
C ALA A 57 -3.30 13.25 -6.62
N SER A 58 -4.48 13.78 -6.29
CA SER A 58 -4.74 15.23 -6.26
C SER A 58 -3.86 15.98 -5.26
N GLN A 59 -3.50 15.32 -4.16
CA GLN A 59 -2.60 15.84 -3.14
C GLN A 59 -1.12 15.59 -3.45
N LYS A 60 -0.80 15.04 -4.64
CA LYS A 60 0.55 14.73 -5.12
C LYS A 60 1.33 13.73 -4.27
N TYR A 61 0.65 12.95 -3.41
CA TYR A 61 1.30 11.86 -2.68
C TYR A 61 1.86 10.80 -3.62
N LEU A 62 1.16 10.55 -4.74
CA LEU A 62 1.57 9.57 -5.76
C LEU A 62 2.76 10.01 -6.63
N GLU A 63 3.28 11.23 -6.42
CA GLU A 63 4.51 11.74 -7.04
C GLU A 63 5.72 11.65 -6.08
N ASN A 64 5.48 11.47 -4.78
CA ASN A 64 6.53 11.41 -3.77
C ASN A 64 7.23 10.03 -3.79
N PRO A 65 8.55 9.94 -4.06
CA PRO A 65 9.27 8.67 -4.09
C PRO A 65 9.24 7.92 -2.75
N ASP A 66 9.23 8.63 -1.61
CA ASP A 66 9.15 8.00 -0.29
C ASP A 66 7.79 7.33 -0.07
N PHE A 67 6.72 7.97 -0.56
CA PHE A 67 5.37 7.40 -0.48
C PHE A 67 5.21 6.21 -1.43
N ILE A 68 5.80 6.27 -2.63
CA ILE A 68 5.83 5.15 -3.57
C ILE A 68 6.60 3.96 -2.98
N ALA A 69 7.74 4.21 -2.33
CA ALA A 69 8.48 3.18 -1.61
C ALA A 69 7.65 2.57 -0.46
N TYR A 70 6.85 3.39 0.23
CA TYR A 70 5.93 2.90 1.25
C TYR A 70 4.80 2.02 0.67
N LEU A 71 4.21 2.40 -0.47
CA LEU A 71 3.24 1.55 -1.18
C LEU A 71 3.88 0.23 -1.65
N SER A 72 5.15 0.25 -2.07
CA SER A 72 5.91 -0.95 -2.41
C SER A 72 6.13 -1.84 -1.19
N TYR A 73 6.49 -1.25 -0.05
CA TYR A 73 6.59 -1.95 1.23
C TYR A 73 5.28 -2.66 1.59
N LEU A 74 4.13 -1.99 1.44
CA LEU A 74 2.81 -2.56 1.77
C LEU A 74 2.40 -3.77 0.92
N GLN A 75 3.12 -4.11 -0.16
CA GLN A 75 2.85 -5.32 -0.95
C GLN A 75 2.95 -6.61 -0.12
N TYR A 76 3.60 -6.58 1.05
CA TYR A 76 3.65 -7.73 1.95
C TYR A 76 2.25 -8.21 2.39
N TRP A 77 1.26 -7.32 2.43
CA TRP A 77 -0.13 -7.63 2.79
C TRP A 77 -0.79 -8.63 1.85
N ALA A 78 -0.30 -8.78 0.61
CA ALA A 78 -0.78 -9.78 -0.34
C ALA A 78 -0.41 -11.22 0.09
N ASN A 79 0.59 -11.39 0.95
CA ASN A 79 1.12 -12.70 1.33
C ASN A 79 0.50 -13.19 2.65
N PRO A 80 0.31 -14.52 2.82
CA PRO A 80 0.07 -15.09 4.15
C PRO A 80 1.21 -14.75 5.12
N PRO A 81 0.94 -14.55 6.43
CA PRO A 81 -0.35 -14.67 7.11
C PRO A 81 -1.21 -13.40 7.09
N TYR A 82 -0.82 -12.35 6.36
CA TYR A 82 -1.40 -11.01 6.47
C TYR A 82 -2.68 -10.82 5.66
N SER A 83 -2.75 -11.43 4.48
CA SER A 83 -3.88 -11.26 3.55
C SER A 83 -5.24 -11.62 4.15
N LYS A 84 -5.29 -12.50 5.16
CA LYS A 84 -6.52 -12.90 5.87
C LYS A 84 -7.17 -11.78 6.67
N TYR A 85 -6.44 -10.71 7.01
CA TYR A 85 -6.96 -9.59 7.80
C TYR A 85 -7.66 -8.54 6.93
N ILE A 86 -7.54 -8.62 5.61
CA ILE A 86 -8.12 -7.64 4.68
C ILE A 86 -9.58 -8.02 4.41
N ASN A 87 -10.51 -7.10 4.68
CA ASN A 87 -11.94 -7.35 4.46
C ASN A 87 -12.31 -7.52 2.97
N TYR A 88 -11.69 -6.71 2.10
CA TYR A 88 -11.94 -6.70 0.66
C TYR A 88 -10.64 -6.90 -0.12
N PRO A 89 -10.05 -8.11 -0.10
CA PRO A 89 -8.70 -8.35 -0.63
C PRO A 89 -8.61 -8.08 -2.14
N GLY A 90 -9.66 -8.39 -2.92
CA GLY A 90 -9.68 -8.18 -4.36
C GLY A 90 -9.38 -6.72 -4.79
N PRO A 91 -10.28 -5.76 -4.53
CA PRO A 91 -10.06 -4.37 -4.93
C PRO A 91 -8.85 -3.74 -4.21
N THR A 92 -8.62 -4.09 -2.94
CA THR A 92 -7.50 -3.56 -2.15
C THR A 92 -6.14 -3.92 -2.79
N LEU A 93 -5.89 -5.21 -3.00
CA LEU A 93 -4.60 -5.69 -3.49
C LEU A 93 -4.40 -5.33 -4.96
N LYS A 94 -5.46 -5.41 -5.78
CA LYS A 94 -5.41 -4.97 -7.18
C LYS A 94 -5.02 -3.49 -7.29
N ASN A 95 -5.65 -2.63 -6.50
CA ASN A 95 -5.33 -1.20 -6.53
C ASN A 95 -3.91 -0.93 -6.05
N LEU A 96 -3.44 -1.64 -5.01
CA LEU A 96 -2.07 -1.53 -4.53
C LEU A 96 -1.04 -1.93 -5.61
N GLU A 97 -1.32 -2.96 -6.40
CA GLU A 97 -0.53 -3.37 -7.56
C GLU A 97 -0.53 -2.30 -8.66
N LEU A 98 -1.71 -1.78 -9.01
CA LEU A 98 -1.84 -0.70 -10.01
C LEU A 98 -1.05 0.54 -9.62
N LEU A 99 -1.03 0.91 -8.33
CA LEU A 99 -0.26 2.08 -7.84
C LEU A 99 1.26 1.95 -8.03
N GLN A 100 1.80 0.75 -8.24
CA GLN A 100 3.21 0.58 -8.58
C GLN A 100 3.52 1.09 -10.00
N GLN A 101 2.52 1.12 -10.87
CA GLN A 101 2.65 1.58 -12.24
C GLN A 101 2.59 3.11 -12.29
N GLU A 102 3.67 3.74 -12.75
CA GLU A 102 3.74 5.21 -12.85
C GLU A 102 2.62 5.79 -13.72
N GLN A 103 2.29 5.11 -14.82
CA GLN A 103 1.21 5.56 -15.70
C GLN A 103 -0.13 5.61 -14.97
N PHE A 104 -0.47 4.57 -14.20
CA PHE A 104 -1.71 4.54 -13.44
C PHE A 104 -1.78 5.65 -12.38
N ARG A 105 -0.65 5.96 -11.71
CA ARG A 105 -0.59 7.08 -10.74
C ARG A 105 -0.94 8.43 -11.36
N LYS A 106 -0.66 8.61 -12.66
CA LYS A 106 -1.06 9.80 -13.42
C LYS A 106 -2.52 9.71 -13.87
N ASP A 107 -2.93 8.54 -14.38
CA ASP A 107 -4.26 8.33 -14.96
C ASP A 107 -5.40 8.40 -13.93
N ILE A 108 -5.14 8.05 -12.66
CA ILE A 108 -6.16 8.03 -11.61
C ILE A 108 -6.69 9.43 -11.24
N LEU A 109 -6.03 10.50 -11.69
CA LEU A 109 -6.57 11.87 -11.62
C LEU A 109 -7.81 12.04 -12.51
N SER A 110 -7.93 11.26 -13.59
CA SER A 110 -9.03 11.36 -14.53
C SER A 110 -10.32 10.78 -13.94
N PRO A 111 -11.47 11.49 -14.04
CA PRO A 111 -12.78 10.97 -13.66
C PRO A 111 -13.15 9.67 -14.39
N GLU A 112 -12.68 9.49 -15.63
CA GLU A 112 -12.92 8.29 -16.43
C GLU A 112 -12.24 7.06 -15.80
N THR A 113 -10.99 7.21 -15.38
CA THR A 113 -10.24 6.13 -14.69
C THR A 113 -10.92 5.74 -13.38
N VAL A 114 -11.39 6.73 -12.62
CA VAL A 114 -12.14 6.52 -11.37
C VAL A 114 -13.44 5.76 -11.64
N ALA A 115 -14.21 6.18 -12.64
CA ALA A 115 -15.46 5.51 -13.03
C ALA A 115 -15.23 4.05 -13.44
N ARG A 116 -14.19 3.79 -14.24
CA ARG A 116 -13.81 2.42 -14.64
C ARG A 116 -13.51 1.52 -13.44
N LEU A 117 -12.79 2.02 -12.44
CA LEU A 117 -12.50 1.26 -11.21
C LEU A 117 -13.76 0.94 -10.42
N PHE A 118 -14.73 1.87 -10.35
CA PHE A 118 -16.03 1.61 -9.73
C PHE A 118 -16.80 0.52 -10.45
N GLU A 119 -16.87 0.57 -11.78
CA GLU A 119 -17.54 -0.46 -12.58
C GLU A 119 -16.90 -1.84 -12.45
N GLU A 120 -15.57 -1.90 -12.42
CA GLU A 120 -14.82 -3.14 -12.20
C GLU A 120 -15.06 -3.71 -10.80
N GLY A 121 -15.11 -2.85 -9.77
CA GLY A 121 -15.47 -3.23 -8.41
C GLY A 121 -16.88 -3.78 -8.31
N ALA A 122 -17.85 -3.11 -8.93
CA ALA A 122 -19.24 -3.54 -8.98
C ALA A 122 -19.40 -4.88 -9.70
N ARG A 123 -18.74 -5.06 -10.86
CA ARG A 123 -18.72 -6.33 -11.59
C ARG A 123 -18.14 -7.48 -10.76
N SER A 124 -17.04 -7.24 -10.05
CA SER A 124 -16.40 -8.26 -9.20
C SER A 124 -17.28 -8.67 -8.03
N ALA A 125 -18.05 -7.73 -7.45
CA ALA A 125 -19.01 -8.01 -6.40
C ALA A 125 -20.21 -8.86 -6.90
N LEU A 126 -20.70 -8.57 -8.11
CA LEU A 126 -21.80 -9.31 -8.75
C LEU A 126 -21.38 -10.70 -9.24
N ALA A 127 -20.10 -10.88 -9.60
CA ALA A 127 -19.54 -12.15 -10.05
C ALA A 127 -19.34 -13.18 -8.92
N ARG A 128 -19.75 -12.89 -7.68
CA ARG A 128 -19.83 -13.85 -6.57
C ARG A 128 -21.28 -14.32 -6.36
N PRO A 129 -21.82 -15.26 -7.18
CA PRO A 129 -22.99 -16.03 -6.77
C PRO A 129 -22.60 -16.96 -5.63
N GLY A 130 -23.56 -17.21 -4.73
CA GLY A 130 -23.36 -17.90 -3.45
C GLY A 130 -22.65 -19.25 -3.53
N ASN A 131 -22.00 -19.57 -2.42
CA ASN A 131 -21.68 -20.93 -2.00
C ASN A 131 -22.49 -21.23 -0.74
#